data_AF-A0A6B2G1C1-F1
#
_entry.id   AF-A0A6B2G1C1-F1
#
_cell.length_a   1.000
_cell.length_b   1.000
_cell.length_c   1.000
_cell.angle_alpha   90.00
_cell.angle_beta   90.00
_cell.angle_gamma   90.00
#
_symmetry.space_group_name_H-M   'P 1'
#
loop_
_entity.id
_entity.type
_entity.pdbx_description
1 polymer ?
#
loop_
_entity_poly.entity_id
_entity_poly.type
_entity_poly.pdbx_seq_one_letter_code
_entity_poly.pdbx_strand_id
1 'polypeptide(L)'
;MKKFSIPDIRLMWSDDPRFIDQFKRNGFSTIFTPYSKFPKTWRDISYWKCDSFNENTFNDVIRSHGEDLIENVFLQDVFEHPTTGKISLCYRITYRSMDRNITDIEVNFIQNKICQVLENDYNLQIRS
;
A
#
# COMPACT_ATOMS: atom_id res chain seq x y z
N MET A 1 -16.58 -0.77 -31.51
CA MET A 1 -16.03 -1.70 -30.50
C MET A 1 -16.00 -1.00 -29.15
N LYS A 2 -16.95 -1.28 -28.25
CA LYS A 2 -17.12 -0.59 -26.95
C LYS A 2 -17.32 -1.61 -25.82
N LYS A 3 -16.61 -2.76 -25.90
CA LYS A 3 -16.92 -3.95 -25.09
C LYS A 3 -16.07 -4.08 -23.81
N PHE A 4 -14.98 -3.31 -23.68
CA PHE A 4 -14.04 -3.42 -22.56
C PHE A 4 -13.61 -2.09 -21.93
N SER A 5 -14.07 -0.95 -22.45
CA SER A 5 -13.66 0.40 -22.02
C SER A 5 -12.14 0.63 -21.97
N ILE A 6 -11.38 -0.07 -22.83
CA ILE A 6 -9.92 0.09 -22.92
C ILE A 6 -9.61 1.44 -23.59
N PRO A 7 -8.84 2.33 -22.93
CA PRO A 7 -8.58 3.69 -23.43
C PRO A 7 -7.59 3.72 -24.60
N ASP A 8 -6.79 2.67 -24.78
CA ASP A 8 -5.73 2.59 -25.79
C ASP A 8 -5.54 1.15 -26.28
N ILE A 9 -5.65 0.93 -27.59
CA ILE A 9 -5.50 -0.40 -28.22
C ILE A 9 -4.13 -1.03 -27.95
N ARG A 10 -3.09 -0.21 -27.70
CA ARG A 10 -1.73 -0.69 -27.41
C ARG A 10 -1.67 -1.54 -26.13
N LEU A 11 -2.59 -1.34 -25.19
CA LEU A 11 -2.69 -2.15 -23.96
C LEU A 11 -2.98 -3.62 -24.27
N MET A 12 -3.70 -3.92 -25.36
CA MET A 12 -3.99 -5.31 -25.76
C MET A 12 -2.74 -6.08 -26.20
N TRP A 13 -1.67 -5.37 -26.53
CA TRP A 13 -0.39 -5.94 -26.97
C TRP A 13 0.67 -5.82 -25.88
N SER A 14 0.28 -5.44 -24.66
CA SER A 14 1.20 -5.28 -23.53
C SER A 14 1.37 -6.60 -22.79
N ASP A 15 2.63 -6.96 -22.54
CA ASP A 15 2.99 -8.07 -21.63
C ASP A 15 2.90 -7.69 -20.14
N ASP A 16 2.32 -6.52 -19.82
CA ASP A 16 2.17 -6.05 -18.44
C ASP A 16 1.20 -6.98 -17.67
N PRO A 17 1.68 -7.66 -16.61
CA PRO A 17 0.83 -8.53 -15.80
C PRO A 17 -0.40 -7.81 -15.26
N ARG A 18 -0.33 -6.49 -15.00
CA ARG A 18 -1.45 -5.69 -14.48
C ARG A 18 -2.59 -5.55 -15.47
N PHE A 19 -2.32 -5.63 -16.77
CA PHE A 19 -3.35 -5.72 -17.80
C PHE A 19 -3.85 -7.16 -17.91
N ILE A 20 -2.93 -8.11 -18.12
CA ILE A 20 -3.24 -9.52 -18.37
C ILE A 20 -4.08 -10.12 -17.24
N ASP A 21 -3.71 -9.86 -15.98
CA ASP A 21 -4.35 -10.47 -14.81
C ASP A 21 -5.80 -10.02 -14.61
N GLN A 22 -6.20 -8.85 -15.14
CA GLN A 22 -7.61 -8.41 -15.12
C GLN A 22 -8.48 -9.28 -16.02
N PHE A 23 -7.95 -9.73 -17.16
CA PHE A 23 -8.69 -10.53 -18.13
C PHE A 23 -8.61 -12.04 -17.84
N LYS A 24 -7.62 -12.49 -17.04
CA LYS A 24 -7.54 -13.88 -16.58
C LYS A 24 -8.71 -14.29 -15.68
N ARG A 25 -9.22 -13.38 -14.84
CA ARG A 25 -10.23 -13.71 -13.82
C ARG A 25 -11.66 -13.77 -14.35
N ASN A 26 -12.06 -12.81 -15.19
CA ASN A 26 -13.46 -12.67 -15.65
C ASN A 26 -13.61 -12.74 -17.18
N GLY A 27 -12.54 -13.07 -17.92
CA GLY A 27 -12.56 -13.26 -19.37
C GLY A 27 -13.13 -12.07 -20.14
N PHE A 28 -14.00 -12.34 -21.12
CA PHE A 28 -14.59 -11.31 -21.99
C PHE A 28 -15.72 -10.48 -21.35
N SER A 29 -15.94 -10.63 -20.04
CA SER A 29 -16.86 -9.79 -19.26
C SER A 29 -16.12 -8.78 -18.36
N THR A 30 -14.78 -8.79 -18.35
CA THR A 30 -13.97 -7.83 -17.59
C THR A 30 -14.12 -6.42 -18.15
N ILE A 31 -14.47 -5.46 -17.28
CA ILE A 31 -14.30 -4.03 -17.55
C ILE A 31 -12.87 -3.66 -17.16
N PHE A 32 -12.13 -3.04 -18.08
CA PHE A 32 -10.77 -2.60 -17.81
C PHE A 32 -10.73 -1.56 -16.68
N THR A 33 -9.92 -1.83 -15.66
CA THR A 33 -9.59 -0.89 -14.60
C THR A 33 -8.23 -0.27 -14.91
N PRO A 34 -8.16 1.05 -15.14
CA PRO A 34 -6.89 1.75 -15.32
C PRO A 34 -5.94 1.49 -14.16
N TYR A 35 -4.67 1.28 -14.47
CA TYR A 35 -3.59 1.15 -13.49
C TYR A 35 -2.52 2.19 -13.78
N SER A 36 -1.82 2.62 -12.72
CA SER A 36 -0.79 3.64 -12.83
C SER A 36 0.36 3.20 -13.75
N LYS A 37 0.82 4.14 -14.58
CA LYS A 37 2.01 3.98 -15.43
C LYS A 37 3.30 4.37 -14.70
N PHE A 38 3.19 4.91 -13.49
CA PHE A 38 4.29 5.48 -12.72
C PHE A 38 4.97 4.44 -11.81
N PRO A 39 6.27 4.61 -11.51
CA PRO A 39 6.98 3.70 -10.62
C PRO A 39 6.35 3.67 -9.22
N LYS A 40 6.42 2.51 -8.55
CA LYS A 40 6.12 2.40 -7.11
C LYS A 40 7.37 2.63 -6.29
N THR A 41 7.18 3.14 -5.08
CA THR A 41 8.17 3.06 -4.00
C THR A 41 7.51 2.44 -2.77
N TRP A 42 8.29 2.03 -1.79
CA TRP A 42 7.75 1.41 -0.57
C TRP A 42 8.51 1.87 0.66
N ARG A 43 7.82 1.84 1.80
CA ARG A 43 8.38 2.10 3.13
C ARG A 43 7.79 1.12 4.12
N ASP A 44 8.58 0.79 5.13
CA ASP A 44 8.18 -0.16 6.16
C ASP A 44 7.91 0.58 7.47
N ILE A 45 6.87 0.17 8.19
CA ILE A 45 6.58 0.61 9.56
C ILE A 45 6.60 -0.62 10.44
N SER A 46 7.51 -0.62 11.42
CA SER A 46 7.55 -1.63 12.47
C SER A 46 7.07 -1.04 13.79
N TYR A 47 6.26 -1.78 14.55
CA TYR A 47 5.85 -1.38 15.89
C TYR A 47 5.68 -2.59 16.81
N TRP A 48 5.66 -2.35 18.12
CA TRP A 48 5.34 -3.38 19.11
C TRP A 48 3.84 -3.61 19.18
N LYS A 49 3.40 -4.84 19.01
CA LYS A 49 1.99 -5.23 19.06
C LYS A 49 1.40 -4.86 20.42
N CYS A 50 0.23 -4.24 20.38
CA CYS A 50 -0.59 -3.93 21.55
C CYS A 50 -1.98 -4.55 21.36
N ASP A 51 -2.51 -5.23 22.36
CA ASP A 51 -3.80 -5.93 22.23
C ASP A 51 -5.00 -4.98 22.06
N SER A 52 -4.85 -3.71 22.43
CA SER A 52 -5.87 -2.68 22.21
C SER A 52 -5.87 -2.11 20.78
N PHE A 53 -4.86 -2.43 19.96
CA PHE A 53 -4.71 -1.90 18.62
C PHE A 53 -4.80 -3.02 17.58
N ASN A 54 -5.75 -2.88 16.65
CA ASN A 54 -6.01 -3.88 15.63
C ASN A 54 -5.49 -3.44 14.25
N GLU A 55 -5.32 -4.42 13.35
CA GLU A 55 -4.83 -4.21 11.99
C GLU A 55 -5.76 -3.34 11.14
N ASN A 56 -7.08 -3.37 11.39
CA ASN A 56 -8.02 -2.54 10.63
C ASN A 56 -7.81 -1.05 10.93
N THR A 57 -7.67 -0.69 12.20
CA THR A 57 -7.35 0.67 12.64
C THR A 57 -6.01 1.13 12.06
N PHE A 58 -5.00 0.25 12.03
CA PHE A 58 -3.72 0.55 11.37
C PHE A 58 -3.90 0.90 9.89
N ASN A 59 -4.64 0.06 9.17
CA ASN A 59 -4.91 0.26 7.75
C ASN A 59 -5.74 1.52 7.48
N ASP A 60 -6.70 1.84 8.36
CA ASP A 60 -7.51 3.05 8.26
C ASP A 60 -6.66 4.31 8.47
N VAL A 61 -5.79 4.33 9.48
CA VAL A 61 -4.88 5.47 9.74
C VAL A 61 -3.96 5.72 8.54
N ILE A 62 -3.38 4.66 7.97
CA ILE A 62 -2.52 4.78 6.79
C ILE A 62 -3.32 5.33 5.60
N ARG A 63 -4.53 4.84 5.34
CA ARG A 63 -5.35 5.32 4.23
C ARG A 63 -5.84 6.75 4.43
N SER A 64 -6.17 7.15 5.65
CA SER A 64 -6.61 8.53 5.94
C SER A 64 -5.48 9.56 5.81
N HIS A 65 -4.22 9.17 6.04
CA HIS A 65 -3.07 10.08 6.02
C HIS A 65 -2.14 9.90 4.82
N GLY A 66 -2.30 8.82 4.08
CA GLY A 66 -1.47 8.44 2.94
C GLY A 66 -1.89 9.05 1.60
N GLU A 67 -2.88 9.95 1.62
CA GLU A 67 -3.45 10.60 0.44
C GLU A 67 -3.91 9.56 -0.60
N ASP A 68 -3.97 9.94 -1.88
CA ASP A 68 -4.28 9.02 -2.98
C ASP A 68 -3.05 8.23 -3.46
N LEU A 69 -2.01 8.14 -2.62
CA LEU A 69 -0.73 7.50 -2.96
C LEU A 69 -0.60 6.07 -2.43
N ILE A 70 -1.44 5.64 -1.49
CA ILE A 70 -1.36 4.28 -0.92
C ILE A 70 -1.95 3.27 -1.91
N GLU A 71 -1.09 2.46 -2.52
CA GLU A 71 -1.53 1.36 -3.39
C GLU A 71 -1.86 0.11 -2.58
N ASN A 72 -1.01 -0.24 -1.60
CA ASN A 72 -1.22 -1.44 -0.79
C ASN A 72 -0.53 -1.34 0.58
N VAL A 73 -1.07 -2.03 1.58
CA VAL A 73 -0.50 -2.20 2.92
C VAL A 73 -0.59 -3.68 3.26
N PHE A 74 0.52 -4.31 3.62
CA PHE A 74 0.51 -5.71 4.02
C PHE A 74 1.56 -6.00 5.09
N LEU A 75 1.26 -6.97 5.95
CA LEU A 75 2.18 -7.48 6.96
C LEU A 75 3.35 -8.19 6.27
N GLN A 76 4.55 -7.64 6.43
CA GLN A 76 5.78 -8.10 5.81
C GLN A 76 6.53 -9.08 6.72
N ASP A 77 6.53 -8.84 8.03
CA ASP A 77 7.26 -9.65 9.00
C ASP A 77 6.64 -9.58 10.40
N VAL A 78 6.86 -10.65 11.19
CA VAL A 78 6.48 -10.76 12.59
C VAL A 78 7.69 -11.23 13.38
N PHE A 79 8.15 -10.40 14.31
CA PHE A 79 9.30 -10.69 15.15
C PHE A 79 8.89 -10.86 16.61
N GLU A 80 9.34 -11.93 17.26
CA GLU A 80 9.17 -12.12 18.70
C GLU A 80 10.49 -11.89 19.43
N HIS A 81 10.48 -11.02 20.44
CA HIS A 81 11.67 -10.70 21.21
C HIS A 81 12.00 -11.85 22.18
N PRO A 82 13.19 -12.47 22.08
CA PRO A 82 13.48 -13.75 22.73
C PRO A 82 13.43 -13.72 24.26
N THR A 83 13.73 -12.57 24.88
CA THR A 83 13.76 -12.45 26.34
C THR A 83 12.50 -11.82 26.94
N THR A 84 11.76 -11.04 26.17
CA THR A 84 10.60 -10.29 26.69
C THR A 84 9.27 -10.87 26.21
N GLY A 85 9.29 -11.77 25.23
CA GLY A 85 8.09 -12.32 24.58
C GLY A 85 7.27 -11.30 23.80
N LYS A 86 7.77 -10.06 23.65
CA LYS A 86 7.05 -9.01 22.92
C LYS A 86 7.04 -9.30 21.43
N ILE A 87 5.89 -9.16 20.81
CA ILE A 87 5.71 -9.32 19.36
C ILE A 87 5.84 -7.94 18.70
N SER A 88 6.65 -7.84 17.66
CA SER A 88 6.76 -6.69 16.77
C SER A 88 6.18 -7.07 15.41
N LEU A 89 5.35 -6.20 14.85
CA LEU A 89 4.76 -6.34 13.53
C LEU A 89 5.42 -5.33 12.59
N CYS A 90 5.84 -5.78 11.41
CA CYS A 90 6.38 -4.94 10.35
C CYS A 90 5.44 -4.96 9.15
N TYR A 91 4.92 -3.79 8.79
CA TYR A 91 4.07 -3.61 7.62
C TYR A 91 4.82 -2.87 6.52
N ARG A 92 4.65 -3.34 5.28
CA ARG A 92 5.13 -2.66 4.09
C ARG A 92 4.01 -1.87 3.44
N ILE A 93 4.24 -0.58 3.28
CA ILE A 93 3.35 0.36 2.61
C ILE A 93 3.91 0.63 1.21
N THR A 94 3.09 0.37 0.18
CA THR A 94 3.45 0.65 -1.21
C THR A 94 2.81 1.97 -1.63
N TYR A 95 3.65 2.91 -2.08
CA TYR A 95 3.26 4.21 -2.57
C TYR A 95 3.32 4.23 -4.11
N ARG A 96 2.24 4.66 -4.75
CA ARG A 96 2.18 4.90 -6.20
C ARG A 96 1.05 5.88 -6.51
N SER A 97 1.36 6.93 -7.28
CA SER A 97 0.35 7.84 -7.84
C SER A 97 -0.19 7.32 -9.17
N MET A 98 -1.47 7.58 -9.46
CA MET A 98 -2.07 7.31 -10.78
C MET A 98 -1.68 8.31 -11.86
N ASP A 99 -1.29 9.53 -11.46
CA ASP A 99 -1.23 10.69 -12.35
C ASP A 99 0.16 11.29 -12.52
N ARG A 100 1.11 11.00 -11.61
CA ARG A 100 2.48 11.55 -11.68
C ARG A 100 3.55 10.68 -11.05
N ASN A 101 4.81 11.07 -11.25
CA ASN A 101 5.91 10.57 -10.44
C ASN A 101 5.81 11.11 -9.00
N ILE A 102 6.16 10.26 -8.05
CA ILE A 102 6.27 10.60 -6.63
C ILE A 102 7.75 10.68 -6.25
N THR A 103 8.09 11.60 -5.35
CA THR A 103 9.46 11.80 -4.89
C THR A 103 9.68 11.14 -3.53
N ASP A 104 10.92 10.75 -3.23
CA ASP A 104 11.23 10.20 -1.91
C ASP A 104 11.01 11.21 -0.78
N ILE A 105 11.20 12.50 -1.04
CA ILE A 105 10.97 13.57 -0.05
C ILE A 105 9.49 13.61 0.35
N GLU A 106 8.60 13.58 -0.63
CA GLU A 106 7.16 13.55 -0.44
C GLU A 106 6.72 12.29 0.32
N VAL A 107 7.19 11.12 -0.11
CA VAL A 107 6.84 9.85 0.54
C VAL A 107 7.34 9.80 1.98
N ASN A 108 8.56 10.29 2.24
CA ASN A 108 9.10 10.36 3.60
C ASN A 108 8.29 11.33 4.48
N PHE A 109 7.81 12.45 3.93
CA PHE A 109 6.95 13.37 4.66
C PHE A 109 5.65 12.71 5.10
N ILE A 110 4.99 12.00 4.17
CA ILE A 110 3.75 11.25 4.45
C ILE A 110 4.00 10.13 5.46
N GLN A 111 5.07 9.34 5.25
CA GLN A 111 5.49 8.27 6.17
C GLN A 111 5.68 8.80 7.59
N ASN A 112 6.42 9.90 7.76
CA ASN A 112 6.67 10.50 9.07
C ASN A 112 5.38 10.99 9.72
N LYS A 113 4.47 11.60 8.95
CA LYS A 113 3.15 12.02 9.44
C LYS A 113 2.34 10.83 9.95
N ILE A 114 2.32 9.72 9.21
CA ILE A 114 1.66 8.47 9.62
C ILE A 114 2.27 7.96 10.92
N CYS A 115 3.60 7.86 11.01
CA CYS A 115 4.27 7.42 12.24
C CYS A 115 3.91 8.30 13.44
N GLN A 116 3.91 9.63 13.28
CA GLN A 116 3.54 10.56 14.34
C GLN A 116 2.10 10.38 14.82
N VAL A 117 1.14 10.16 13.92
CA VAL A 117 -0.25 9.89 14.29
C VAL A 117 -0.37 8.57 15.07
N LEU A 118 0.33 7.53 14.62
CA LEU A 118 0.35 6.23 15.29
C LEU A 118 0.97 6.31 16.70
N GLU A 119 2.01 7.12 16.88
CA GLU A 119 2.64 7.35 18.18
C GLU A 119 1.76 8.19 19.10
N ASN A 120 1.24 9.32 18.63
CA ASN A 120 0.56 10.29 19.48
C ASN A 120 -0.88 9.88 19.81
N ASP A 121 -1.64 9.41 18.83
CA ASP A 121 -3.08 9.15 19.00
C ASP A 121 -3.33 7.74 19.51
N TYR A 122 -2.46 6.79 19.16
CA TYR A 122 -2.62 5.37 19.48
C TYR A 122 -1.56 4.84 20.45
N ASN A 123 -0.62 5.68 20.90
CA ASN A 123 0.46 5.32 21.83
C ASN A 123 1.27 4.09 21.37
N LEU A 124 1.41 3.90 20.05
CA LEU A 124 2.20 2.82 19.50
C LEU A 124 3.69 3.12 19.65
N GLN A 125 4.45 2.09 19.99
CA GLN A 125 5.91 2.17 20.05
C GLN A 125 6.48 1.74 18.71
N ILE A 126 6.79 2.73 17.86
CA ILE A 126 7.39 2.53 16.54
C ILE A 126 8.88 2.12 16.69
N ARG A 127 9.36 1.29 15.76
CA ARG A 127 10.70 0.66 15.77
C ARG A 127 11.46 0.83 14.45
N SER A 128 11.04 1.77 13.58
CA SER A 128 11.48 1.86 12.16
C SER A 128 12.99 1.77 11.98
#